data_AF-A0A1V9ZDK7-F1
#
_entry.id   AF-A0A1V9ZDK7-F1
#
_cell.length_a   1.000
_cell.length_b   1.000
_cell.length_c   1.000
_cell.angle_alpha   90.00
_cell.angle_beta   90.00
_cell.angle_gamma   90.00
#
_symmetry.space_group_name_H-M   'P 1'
#
loop_
_entity.id
_entity.type
_entity.pdbx_description
1 polymer ?
#
loop_
_entity_poly.entity_id
_entity_poly.type
_entity_poly.pdbx_seq_one_letter_code
_entity_poly.pdbx_strand_id
1 'polypeptide(L)'
;MNIGTLGRAVAMPVAKAQTRSLWFNVEGKGVARVLREMNSIQEEDGIMKQLNQRQFHEKKWQRRIRKKAESNIRHVNRELGTIIHQIFQRKKTGQ
;
A
#
# COMPACT_ATOMS: atom_id res chain seq x y z
N MET A 1 -45.32 24.42 7.61
CA MET A 1 -45.00 23.21 8.38
C MET A 1 -44.35 22.19 7.45
N ASN A 2 -43.14 21.78 7.80
CA ASN A 2 -42.28 20.71 7.28
C ASN A 2 -42.40 20.23 5.82
N ILE A 3 -41.49 20.75 5.00
CA ILE A 3 -40.94 20.10 3.81
C ILE A 3 -39.95 19.06 4.34
N GLY A 4 -40.38 17.80 4.40
CA GLY A 4 -39.54 16.66 4.74
C GLY A 4 -38.50 16.43 3.66
N THR A 5 -37.32 17.00 3.87
CA THR A 5 -36.10 16.75 3.11
C THR A 5 -35.86 15.25 3.00
N LEU A 6 -35.99 14.74 1.77
CA LEU A 6 -35.53 13.43 1.35
C LEU A 6 -34.09 13.26 1.86
N GLY A 7 -33.95 12.42 2.89
CA GLY A 7 -32.68 12.01 3.44
C GLY A 7 -31.85 11.45 2.31
N ARG A 8 -30.84 12.22 1.93
CA ARG A 8 -29.79 11.91 0.98
C ARG A 8 -29.33 10.48 1.25
N ALA A 9 -29.83 9.54 0.45
CA ALA A 9 -29.30 8.19 0.42
C ALA A 9 -27.81 8.36 0.18
N VAL A 10 -27.01 8.02 1.19
CA VAL A 10 -25.58 7.93 1.03
C VAL A 10 -25.43 6.76 0.08
N ALA A 11 -25.31 7.07 -1.22
CA ALA A 11 -24.86 6.12 -2.20
C ALA A 11 -23.50 5.66 -1.69
N MET A 12 -23.47 4.54 -0.96
CA MET A 12 -22.25 3.78 -0.79
C MET A 12 -21.75 3.61 -2.22
N PRO A 13 -20.53 4.06 -2.55
CA PRO A 13 -19.99 3.68 -3.83
C PRO A 13 -20.05 2.16 -3.81
N VAL A 14 -20.82 1.60 -4.74
CA VAL A 14 -20.69 0.21 -5.15
C VAL A 14 -19.31 0.16 -5.81
N ALA A 15 -18.27 0.28 -4.99
CA ALA A 15 -16.97 -0.25 -5.29
C ALA A 15 -17.29 -1.70 -5.52
N LYS A 16 -17.37 -2.07 -6.81
CA LYS A 16 -17.42 -3.45 -7.26
C LYS A 16 -16.59 -4.23 -6.25
N ALA A 17 -17.24 -5.06 -5.44
CA ALA A 17 -16.54 -6.06 -4.68
C ALA A 17 -16.01 -7.03 -5.74
N GLN A 18 -14.97 -6.60 -6.46
CA GLN A 18 -14.17 -7.47 -7.29
C GLN A 18 -13.66 -8.49 -6.29
N THR A 19 -14.21 -9.69 -6.36
CA THR A 19 -13.63 -10.89 -5.78
C THR A 19 -12.17 -10.87 -6.23
N ARG A 20 -11.24 -10.55 -5.31
CA ARG A 20 -9.81 -10.53 -5.61
C ARG A 20 -9.31 -11.96 -5.66
N SER A 21 -9.75 -12.71 -6.66
CA SER A 21 -9.24 -14.04 -6.96
C SER A 21 -7.95 -13.90 -7.76
N LEU A 22 -6.87 -14.49 -7.26
CA LEU A 22 -5.62 -14.62 -7.99
C LEU A 22 -5.57 -16.01 -8.63
N TRP A 23 -5.29 -16.05 -9.93
CA TRP A 23 -5.05 -17.29 -10.67
C TRP A 23 -3.56 -17.44 -10.89
N PHE A 24 -3.00 -18.57 -10.47
CA PHE A 24 -1.58 -18.86 -10.63
C PHE A 24 -1.40 -20.03 -11.59
N ASN A 25 -0.52 -19.87 -12.58
CA ASN A 25 0.00 -21.01 -13.30
C ASN A 25 1.05 -21.71 -12.41
N VAL A 26 0.78 -22.96 -12.05
CA VAL A 26 1.63 -23.78 -11.17
C VAL A 26 2.54 -24.70 -11.97
N GLU A 27 2.39 -24.79 -13.30
CA GLU A 27 3.20 -25.66 -14.14
C GLU A 27 4.69 -25.31 -14.02
N GLY A 28 5.50 -26.31 -13.64
CA GLY A 28 6.94 -26.15 -13.42
C GLY A 28 7.34 -25.25 -12.22
N LYS A 29 6.37 -24.73 -11.44
CA LYS A 29 6.65 -23.91 -10.24
C LYS A 29 6.36 -24.71 -8.98
N GLY A 30 7.34 -24.78 -8.07
CA GLY A 30 7.10 -25.30 -6.74
C GLY A 30 6.10 -24.43 -5.96
N VAL A 31 5.28 -25.05 -5.11
CA VAL A 31 4.25 -24.38 -4.28
C VAL A 31 4.83 -23.19 -3.50
N ALA A 32 6.03 -23.32 -2.95
CA ALA A 32 6.71 -22.24 -2.23
C ALA A 32 6.95 -20.99 -3.09
N ARG A 33 7.19 -21.15 -4.39
CA ARG A 33 7.35 -20.01 -5.33
C ARG A 33 6.02 -19.31 -5.55
N VAL A 34 4.95 -20.07 -5.74
CA VAL A 34 3.59 -19.51 -5.90
C VAL A 34 3.18 -18.73 -4.65
N LEU A 35 3.44 -19.25 -3.46
CA LEU A 35 3.15 -18.54 -2.20
C LEU A 35 3.95 -17.23 -2.05
N ARG A 36 5.21 -17.22 -2.46
CA ARG A 36 6.01 -15.98 -2.47
C ARG A 36 5.46 -14.95 -3.46
N GLU A 37 5.08 -15.38 -4.67
CA GLU A 37 4.46 -14.51 -5.67
C GLU A 37 3.14 -13.93 -5.13
N MET A 38 2.30 -14.75 -4.48
CA MET A 38 1.07 -14.31 -3.84
C MET A 38 1.32 -13.26 -2.74
N ASN A 39 2.29 -13.48 -1.86
CA ASN A 39 2.62 -12.52 -0.79
C ASN A 39 3.14 -11.19 -1.37
N SER A 40 4.00 -11.23 -2.40
CA SER A 40 4.49 -10.02 -3.08
C SER A 40 3.33 -9.19 -3.64
N ILE A 41 2.37 -9.84 -4.33
CA ILE A 41 1.20 -9.17 -4.88
C ILE A 41 0.37 -8.51 -3.77
N GLN A 42 0.17 -9.18 -2.64
CA GLN A 42 -0.57 -8.62 -1.51
C GLN A 42 0.13 -7.42 -0.86
N GLU A 43 1.46 -7.45 -0.79
CA GLU A 43 2.29 -6.36 -0.28
C GLU A 43 2.26 -5.15 -1.23
N GLU A 44 2.42 -5.39 -2.53
CA GLU A 44 2.38 -4.36 -3.58
C GLU A 44 1.02 -3.65 -3.65
N ASP A 45 -0.09 -4.41 -3.61
CA ASP A 45 -1.44 -3.83 -3.54
C ASP A 45 -1.68 -3.06 -2.22
N GLY A 46 -0.87 -3.33 -1.19
CA GLY A 46 -0.99 -2.73 0.13
C GLY A 46 -2.27 -3.12 0.88
N ILE A 47 -2.90 -4.24 0.53
CA ILE A 47 -4.19 -4.69 1.11
C ILE A 47 -4.07 -4.82 2.62
N MET A 48 -3.02 -5.49 3.11
CA MET A 48 -2.82 -5.71 4.54
C MET A 48 -2.63 -4.38 5.29
N LYS A 49 -1.91 -3.42 4.70
CA LYS A 49 -1.78 -2.07 5.25
C LYS A 49 -3.13 -1.35 5.35
N GLN A 50 -3.99 -1.50 4.35
CA GLN A 50 -5.33 -0.90 4.35
C GLN A 50 -6.25 -1.56 5.38
N LEU A 51 -6.21 -2.89 5.50
CA LEU A 51 -7.00 -3.63 6.49
C LEU A 51 -6.62 -3.20 7.91
N ASN A 52 -5.33 -3.13 8.23
CA ASN A 52 -4.84 -2.67 9.53
C ASN A 52 -5.30 -1.22 9.83
N GLN A 53 -5.30 -0.34 8.83
CA GLN A 53 -5.77 1.04 9.01
C GLN A 53 -7.30 1.17 9.17
N ARG A 54 -8.07 0.16 8.72
CA ARG A 54 -9.53 0.13 8.86
C ARG A 54 -9.98 -0.54 10.16
N GLN A 55 -9.11 -1.33 10.79
CA GLN A 55 -9.43 -2.05 12.03
C GLN A 55 -9.85 -1.10 13.16
N PHE A 56 -9.21 0.07 13.26
CA PHE A 56 -9.51 1.07 14.28
C PHE A 56 -9.75 2.45 13.66
N HIS A 57 -10.64 3.23 14.27
CA HIS A 57 -10.90 4.60 13.81
C HIS A 57 -9.71 5.52 14.10
N GLU A 58 -9.07 6.01 13.04
CA GLU A 58 -8.04 7.05 13.11
C GLU A 58 -8.66 8.43 12.83
N LYS A 59 -8.50 9.39 13.76
CA LYS A 59 -8.99 10.77 13.57
C LYS A 59 -8.25 11.44 12.41
N LYS A 60 -8.91 12.38 11.73
CA LYS A 60 -8.36 13.08 10.55
C LYS A 60 -7.00 13.75 10.81
N TRP A 61 -6.82 14.36 11.98
CA TRP A 61 -5.56 15.03 12.34
C TRP A 61 -4.43 14.04 12.65
N GLN A 62 -4.73 12.92 13.33
CA GLN A 62 -3.79 11.83 13.56
C GLN A 62 -3.31 11.25 12.22
N ARG A 63 -4.24 11.04 11.29
CA ARG A 63 -3.93 10.60 9.92
C ARG A 63 -2.99 11.54 9.18
N ARG A 64 -3.14 12.86 9.35
CA ARG A 64 -2.24 13.85 8.73
C ARG A 64 -0.82 13.74 9.29
N ILE A 65 -0.68 13.58 10.60
CA ILE A 65 0.63 13.40 11.26
C ILE A 65 1.30 12.12 10.75
N ARG A 66 0.58 10.99 10.77
CA ARG A 66 1.08 9.71 10.27
C ARG A 66 1.51 9.81 8.80
N LYS A 67 0.67 10.36 7.92
CA LYS A 67 1.00 10.50 6.49
C LYS A 67 2.23 11.38 6.25
N LYS A 68 2.39 12.45 7.04
CA LYS A 68 3.59 13.31 6.98
C LYS A 68 4.84 12.54 7.40
N ALA A 69 4.79 11.81 8.52
CA ALA A 69 5.89 10.97 8.98
C ALA A 69 6.24 9.88 7.94
N GLU A 70 5.25 9.16 7.41
CA GLU A 70 5.45 8.16 6.34
C GLU A 70 6.07 8.77 5.07
N SER A 71 5.73 10.02 4.74
CA SER A 71 6.34 10.74 3.62
C SER A 71 7.81 11.08 3.89
N ASN A 72 8.11 11.57 5.09
CA ASN A 72 9.48 11.93 5.48
C ASN A 72 10.39 10.70 5.47
N ILE A 73 9.92 9.58 6.05
CA ILE A 73 10.68 8.31 6.06
C ILE A 73 10.96 7.85 4.62
N ARG A 74 9.96 7.92 3.72
CA ARG A 74 10.16 7.56 2.31
C ARG A 74 11.16 8.46 1.60
N HIS A 75 11.12 9.76 1.89
CA HIS A 75 12.05 10.72 1.32
C HIS A 75 13.49 10.44 1.78
N VAL A 76 13.70 10.31 3.09
CA VAL A 76 15.02 10.00 3.67
C VAL A 76 15.55 8.67 3.15
N ASN A 77 14.72 7.62 3.09
CA ASN A 77 15.15 6.33 2.55
C ASN A 77 15.58 6.42 1.07
N ARG A 78 14.91 7.25 0.27
CA ARG A 78 15.28 7.49 -1.12
C ARG A 78 16.65 8.18 -1.21
N GLU A 79 16.86 9.21 -0.40
CA GLU A 79 18.14 9.93 -0.36
C GLU A 79 19.29 9.02 0.10
N LEU A 80 19.10 8.27 1.18
CA LEU A 80 20.07 7.29 1.65
C LEU A 80 20.41 6.25 0.56
N GLY A 81 19.40 5.74 -0.15
CA GLY A 81 19.60 4.84 -1.28
C GLY A 81 20.48 5.46 -2.39
N THR A 82 20.27 6.75 -2.70
CA THR A 82 21.11 7.46 -3.70
C THR A 82 22.55 7.65 -3.22
N ILE A 83 22.76 8.01 -1.96
CA ILE A 83 24.10 8.18 -1.36
C ILE A 83 24.84 6.84 -1.39
N ILE A 84 24.20 5.77 -0.94
CA ILE A 84 24.77 4.42 -0.97
C ILE A 84 25.15 4.03 -2.39
N HIS A 85 24.28 4.28 -3.37
CA HIS A 85 24.57 4.00 -4.77
C HIS A 85 25.80 4.75 -5.28
N GLN A 86 25.91 6.05 -4.98
CA GLN A 86 27.07 6.86 -5.35
C GLN A 86 28.37 6.33 -4.73
N ILE A 87 28.34 5.93 -3.46
CA ILE A 87 29.50 5.31 -2.78
C ILE A 87 29.94 4.03 -3.51
N PHE A 88 28.99 3.17 -3.88
CA PHE A 88 29.31 1.95 -4.63
C PHE A 88 29.91 2.24 -6.01
N GLN A 89 29.40 3.25 -6.73
CA GLN A 89 29.95 3.64 -8.03
C GLN A 89 31.39 4.15 -7.88
N ARG A 90 31.66 5.03 -6.92
CA ARG A 90 33.01 5.56 -6.66
C ARG A 90 34.02 4.45 -6.36
N LYS A 91 33.65 3.52 -5.47
CA LYS A 91 34.47 2.34 -5.15
C LYS A 91 34.76 1.47 -6.38
N LYS A 92 33.77 1.27 -7.26
CA LYS A 92 33.94 0.46 -8.48
C LYS A 92 34.88 1.14 -9.49
N THR A 93 34.86 2.47 -9.55
CA THR A 93 35.72 3.26 -10.46
C THR A 93 37.14 3.49 -9.93
N GLY A 94 37.48 3.01 -8.73
CA GLY A 94 38.83 3.10 -8.18
C GLY A 94 39.24 4.49 -7.70
N GLN A 95 38.27 5.37 -7.41
CA GLN A 95 38.47 6.62 -6.67
C GLN A 95 38.18 6.43 -5.18
#